data_AF-A0A925X375-F1
#
_entry.id   AF-A0A925X375-F1
#
_cell.length_a   1.000
_cell.length_b   1.000
_cell.length_c   1.000
_cell.angle_alpha   90.00
_cell.angle_beta   90.00
_cell.angle_gamma   90.00
#
_symmetry.space_group_name_H-M   'P 1'
#
loop_
_entity.id
_entity.type
_entity.pdbx_description
1 polymer ?
#
loop_
_entity_poly.entity_id
_entity_poly.type
_entity_poly.pdbx_seq_one_letter_code
_entity_poly.pdbx_strand_id
1 'polypeptide(L)' 'IILTGMGRDGTAGLSAIKRAGGYVVAQDEATSVVWGMPGSAFEAGVTDELLPLDQIARAVAGVVQHSKRGG' A
#
# COMPACT_ATOMS: atom_id res chain seq x y z
N ILE A 1 -3.97 -0.07 -1.58
CA ILE A 1 -2.78 0.23 -2.41
C ILE A 1 -2.59 1.74 -2.39
N ILE A 2 -1.36 2.23 -2.22
CA ILE A 2 -1.03 3.66 -2.36
C ILE A 2 0.22 3.82 -3.21
N LEU A 3 0.14 4.70 -4.19
CA LEU A 3 1.19 4.91 -5.20
C LEU A 3 1.76 6.33 -5.07
N THR A 4 2.80 6.61 -5.86
CA THR A 4 3.43 7.92 -5.99
C THR A 4 2.42 9.07 -6.01
N GLY A 5 2.77 10.15 -5.32
CA GLY A 5 1.97 11.37 -5.26
C GLY A 5 2.32 12.24 -4.06
N MET A 6 1.85 13.49 -4.08
CA MET A 6 2.09 14.46 -3.02
C MET A 6 1.08 14.34 -1.88
N GLY A 7 1.49 14.70 -0.66
CA GLY A 7 0.60 14.84 0.48
C GLY A 7 0.52 13.61 1.39
N ARG A 8 -0.53 13.57 2.21
CA ARG A 8 -0.76 12.55 3.26
C ARG A 8 -2.24 12.14 3.39
N ASP A 9 -3.07 12.55 2.45
CA ASP A 9 -4.52 12.33 2.43
C ASP A 9 -4.89 10.84 2.44
N GLY A 10 -4.10 10.00 1.77
CA GLY A 10 -4.28 8.55 1.77
C GLY A 10 -4.04 7.88 3.13
N THR A 11 -3.19 8.45 4.00
CA THR A 11 -2.75 7.80 5.25
C THR A 11 -3.92 7.51 6.19
N ALA A 12 -4.84 8.46 6.38
CA ALA A 12 -5.98 8.28 7.28
C ALA A 12 -6.94 7.15 6.79
N GLY A 13 -7.15 7.06 5.48
CA GLY A 13 -7.95 6.00 4.87
C GLY A 13 -7.28 4.63 5.02
N LEU A 14 -5.96 4.56 4.80
CA LEU A 14 -5.19 3.34 5.01
C LEU A 14 -5.19 2.88 6.47
N SER A 15 -5.08 3.81 7.43
CA SER A 15 -5.22 3.48 8.86
C SER A 15 -6.58 2.85 9.17
N ALA A 16 -7.66 3.34 8.55
CA ALA A 16 -8.99 2.75 8.71
C ALA A 16 -9.07 1.34 8.10
N ILE A 17 -8.48 1.13 6.91
CA ILE A 17 -8.37 -0.19 6.28
C ILE A 17 -7.60 -1.16 7.18
N LYS A 18 -6.46 -0.75 7.74
CA LYS A 18 -5.66 -1.57 8.65
C LYS A 18 -6.45 -1.96 9.90
N ARG A 19 -7.18 -1.02 10.51
CA ARG A 19 -8.05 -1.32 11.68
C ARG A 19 -9.17 -2.31 11.35
N ALA A 20 -9.61 -2.36 10.10
CA ALA A 20 -10.60 -3.32 9.62
C ALA A 20 -9.98 -4.67 9.20
N GLY A 21 -8.69 -4.89 9.43
CA GLY A 21 -7.98 -6.11 9.02
C GLY A 21 -7.59 -6.16 7.54
N GLY A 22 -7.69 -5.03 6.83
CA GLY A 22 -7.28 -4.94 5.44
C GLY A 22 -5.76 -4.95 5.24
N TYR A 23 -5.37 -5.23 4.00
CA TYR A 23 -3.99 -5.33 3.56
C TYR A 23 -3.56 -4.10 2.76
N VAL A 24 -2.40 -3.52 3.08
CA VAL A 24 -1.91 -2.29 2.48
C VAL A 24 -0.56 -2.51 1.81
N VAL A 25 -0.55 -2.33 0.48
CA VAL A 25 0.66 -2.26 -0.34
C VAL A 25 0.95 -0.79 -0.65
N ALA A 26 2.19 -0.35 -0.44
CA ALA A 26 2.69 0.97 -0.80
C ALA A 26 3.82 0.88 -1.83
N GLN A 27 3.93 1.89 -2.70
CA GLN A 27 5.04 2.03 -3.63
C GLN A 27 6.32 2.49 -2.93
N ASP A 28 7.46 1.88 -3.26
CA ASP A 28 8.77 2.27 -2.74
C ASP A 28 9.23 3.66 -3.24
N GLU A 29 10.24 4.21 -2.58
CA GLU A 29 10.81 5.50 -2.95
C GLU A 29 11.50 5.45 -4.31
N ALA A 30 12.25 4.37 -4.58
CA ALA A 30 13.08 4.23 -5.77
C ALA A 30 12.29 4.29 -7.09
N THR A 31 11.04 3.83 -7.10
CA THR A 31 10.17 3.87 -8.27
C THR A 31 9.14 4.99 -8.25
N SER A 32 9.03 5.73 -7.14
CA SER A 32 8.09 6.84 -7.01
C SER A 32 8.62 8.10 -7.70
N VAL A 33 7.74 8.80 -8.41
CA VAL A 33 8.07 10.14 -8.93
C VAL A 33 8.06 11.16 -7.79
N VAL A 34 7.11 11.01 -6.87
CA VAL A 34 7.03 11.76 -5.61
C VAL A 34 6.66 10.79 -4.50
N TRP A 35 7.58 10.61 -3.56
CA TRP A 35 7.40 9.72 -2.41
C TRP A 35 6.73 10.41 -1.22
N GLY A 36 5.68 11.21 -1.48
CA GLY A 36 4.93 11.91 -0.45
C GLY A 36 3.90 10.99 0.22
N MET A 37 2.88 10.61 -0.53
CA MET A 37 1.79 9.74 -0.03
C MET A 37 2.29 8.35 0.42
N PRO A 38 3.12 7.61 -0.36
CA PRO A 38 3.62 6.32 0.09
C PRO A 38 4.54 6.44 1.30
N GLY A 39 5.40 7.47 1.32
CA GLY A 39 6.28 7.77 2.46
C GLY A 39 5.48 8.06 3.72
N SER A 40 4.45 8.89 3.65
CA SER A 40 3.58 9.18 4.79
C SER A 40 2.86 7.93 5.33
N ALA A 41 2.42 7.04 4.45
CA ALA A 41 1.81 5.77 4.87
C ALA A 41 2.82 4.84 5.55
N PHE A 42 4.04 4.76 5.02
CA PHE A 42 5.14 3.95 5.57
C PHE A 42 5.56 4.46 6.95
N GLU A 43 5.81 5.77 7.10
CA GLU A 43 6.18 6.40 8.37
C GLU A 43 5.09 6.23 9.45
N ALA A 44 3.81 6.24 9.05
CA ALA A 44 2.70 5.99 9.95
C ALA A 44 2.55 4.52 10.39
N GLY A 45 3.37 3.60 9.85
CA GLY A 45 3.33 2.18 10.19
C GLY A 45 2.07 1.45 9.69
N VAL A 46 1.42 1.96 8.64
CA VAL A 46 0.17 1.39 8.11
C VAL A 46 0.34 0.59 6.82
N THR A 47 1.58 0.27 6.45
CA THR A 47 1.95 -0.50 5.26
C THR A 47 2.34 -1.93 5.64
N ASP A 48 1.81 -2.93 4.94
CA ASP A 48 2.22 -4.34 5.07
C ASP A 48 3.39 -4.66 4.14
N GLU A 49 3.37 -4.10 2.92
CA GLU A 49 4.43 -4.27 1.93
C GLU A 49 4.81 -2.91 1.33
N LEU A 50 6.11 -2.73 1.12
CA LEU A 50 6.70 -1.61 0.37
C LEU A 50 7.42 -2.20 -0.85
N LEU A 51 6.92 -1.92 -2.05
CA LEU A 51 7.36 -2.59 -3.27
C LEU A 51 7.66 -1.62 -4.42
N PRO A 52 8.59 -1.95 -5.32
CA PRO A 52 8.74 -1.23 -6.57
C PRO A 52 7.50 -1.39 -7.46
N LEU A 53 7.23 -0.38 -8.29
CA LEU A 53 6.02 -0.27 -9.10
C LEU A 53 5.70 -1.54 -9.93
N ASP A 54 6.74 -2.16 -10.49
CA ASP A 54 6.63 -3.35 -11.35
C ASP A 54 6.22 -4.63 -10.59
N GLN A 55 6.34 -4.65 -9.26
CA GLN A 55 5.96 -5.77 -8.42
C GLN A 55 4.56 -5.63 -7.80
N ILE A 56 4.02 -4.41 -7.72
CA ILE A 56 2.73 -4.14 -7.05
C ILE A 56 1.58 -4.94 -7.66
N ALA A 57 1.50 -5.01 -8.99
CA ALA A 57 0.42 -5.73 -9.67
C ALA A 57 0.40 -7.22 -9.29
N ARG A 58 1.58 -7.85 -9.20
CA ARG A 58 1.72 -9.24 -8.78
C ARG A 58 1.31 -9.43 -7.32
N ALA A 59 1.75 -8.55 -6.42
CA ALA A 59 1.41 -8.63 -5.00
C ALA A 59 -0.11 -8.53 -4.79
N VAL A 60 -0.76 -7.56 -5.43
CA VAL A 60 -2.23 -7.36 -5.35
C VAL A 60 -2.98 -8.58 -5.87
N ALA A 61 -2.57 -9.14 -7.01
CA ALA A 61 -3.18 -10.35 -7.55
C ALA A 61 -3.05 -11.53 -6.57
N GLY A 62 -1.88 -11.69 -5.95
CA GLY A 62 -1.63 -12.73 -4.94
C GLY A 62 -2.54 -12.60 -3.71
N VAL A 63 -2.72 -11.39 -3.20
CA VAL A 63 -3.61 -11.09 -2.06
C VAL A 63 -5.06 -11.44 -2.39
N VAL A 64 -5.57 -10.95 -3.53
CA VAL A 64 -6.98 -11.17 -3.94
C VAL A 64 -7.26 -12.65 -4.20
N GLN A 65 -6.31 -13.39 -4.78
CA GLN A 65 -6.47 -14.83 -5.02
C GLN A 65 -6.47 -15.65 -3.73
N HIS A 66 -5.69 -15.28 -2.73
CA HIS A 66 -5.70 -15.94 -1.42
C HIS A 66 -7.00 -15.70 -0.66
N SER A 67 -7.53 -14.48 -0.68
CA SER A 67 -8.81 -14.16 -0.02
C SER A 67 -9.99 -15.00 -0.55
N LYS A 68 -9.95 -15.42 -1.82
CA LYS A 68 -11.00 -16.26 -2.43
C LYS A 68 -10.92 -17.75 -2.09
N ARG A 69 -9.78 -18.23 -1.57
CA ARG A 69 -9.56 -19.65 -1.25
C ARG A 69 -9.87 -20.01 0.21
N GLY A 70 -10.03 -19.01 1.07
CA GLY A 70 -10.31 -19.19 2.51
C GLY A 70 -11.75 -18.90 2.93
N GLY A 71 -12.70 -18.89 1.99
CA GLY A 71 -14.13 -18.69 2.23
C GLY A 71 -14.95 -19.91 1.86
#